data_AF-A0A087XCN6-F1
#
_entry.id   AF-A0A087XCN6-F1
#
_cell.length_a   1.000
_cell.length_b   1.000
_cell.length_c   1.000
_cell.angle_alpha   90.00
_cell.angle_beta   90.00
_cell.angle_gamma   90.00
#
_symmetry.space_group_name_H-M   'P 1'
#
loop_
_entity.id
_entity.type
_entity.pdbx_description
1 polymer ?
#
loop_
_entity_poly.entity_id
_entity_poly.type
_entity_poly.pdbx_seq_one_letter_code
_entity_poly.pdbx_strand_id
1 'polypeptide(L)'
;MVSFPDNYPLEIFTLEIPLDQNLPSVMAKHVQEASLEWLQAKHATNQLLGKVELLFRPFLRWLDRSLERLFTEGARQLKKDIDLEKAGLQFITYQELQISVTETSDPASGVAGDEDARNSTEKTEDVDSEEEEHQKPIQSDEGQLLEEDASHLVENIRISDPRRGTEVKLLGLRLGENTATVTAQRITVCLQCNRCKVTADLTLTGRTACSAQCDKCDAGINAAFRPCMIHHYSDVLGYLDLQNATASDLVLQDCDLTVGCLSCSEEIPVESVFYGQTKEFNCENCHSKLSILAESTRFQYIQPRSSSKTGPSGVSYKTIRDPAVQKGKPLPDKGTCKHFKQSHRWLRFPCCGRAYACDVCHDENQDHPMELATRMICGFCAKEQPFGNGKPCVSCGSMMTRGTHTSHWEGGLGCRNKVKMSRYNSTWHKLTSLAKFSTRMDDGA
;
A
#
# COMPACT_ATOMS: atom_id res chain seq x y z
N MET A 1 -23.45 26.17 8.24
CA MET A 1 -23.12 27.02 9.38
C MET A 1 -22.55 26.17 10.50
N VAL A 2 -21.51 26.65 11.17
CA VAL A 2 -20.94 26.01 12.36
C VAL A 2 -21.08 26.97 13.52
N SER A 3 -21.70 26.54 14.61
CA SER A 3 -21.88 27.35 15.83
C SER A 3 -21.36 26.61 17.05
N PHE A 4 -20.67 27.33 17.91
CA PHE A 4 -20.05 26.81 19.12
C PHE A 4 -20.84 27.29 20.34
N PRO A 5 -21.28 26.39 21.23
CA PRO A 5 -21.93 26.79 22.47
C PRO A 5 -20.92 27.31 23.49
N ASP A 6 -21.37 28.10 24.48
CA ASP A 6 -20.52 28.72 25.50
C ASP A 6 -19.78 27.72 26.40
N ASN A 7 -20.32 26.50 26.51
CA ASN A 7 -19.78 25.39 27.27
C ASN A 7 -18.89 24.45 26.42
N TYR A 8 -18.52 24.84 25.18
CA TYR A 8 -17.54 24.09 24.38
C TYR A 8 -16.18 24.01 25.09
N PRO A 9 -15.51 22.84 25.18
CA PRO A 9 -15.78 21.57 24.48
C PRO A 9 -16.55 20.51 25.29
N LEU A 10 -17.22 20.87 26.40
CA LEU A 10 -18.06 19.92 27.15
C LEU A 10 -19.29 19.54 26.32
N GLU A 11 -19.90 20.50 25.65
CA GLU A 11 -20.90 20.27 24.60
C GLU A 11 -20.25 20.36 23.21
N ILE A 12 -20.76 19.57 22.27
CA ILE A 12 -20.28 19.60 20.88
C ILE A 12 -20.81 20.84 20.14
N PHE A 13 -20.05 21.30 19.14
CA PHE A 13 -20.53 22.36 18.25
C PHE A 13 -21.64 21.83 17.34
N THR A 14 -22.55 22.71 16.93
CA THR A 14 -23.61 22.37 15.98
C THR A 14 -23.16 22.65 14.56
N LEU A 15 -23.56 21.76 13.64
CA LEU A 15 -23.23 21.83 12.22
C LEU A 15 -24.49 21.70 11.38
N GLU A 16 -24.74 22.73 10.58
CA GLU A 16 -25.84 22.78 9.63
C GLU A 16 -25.29 22.97 8.22
N ILE A 17 -25.80 22.25 7.24
CA ILE A 17 -25.38 22.43 5.85
C ILE A 17 -26.45 23.29 5.16
N PRO A 18 -26.12 24.52 4.72
CA PRO A 18 -27.10 25.38 4.06
C PRO A 18 -27.62 24.71 2.78
N LEU A 19 -28.94 24.72 2.60
CA LEU A 19 -29.61 24.18 1.42
C LEU A 19 -29.39 25.04 0.16
N ASP A 20 -28.83 26.23 0.33
CA ASP A 20 -28.61 27.24 -0.71
C ASP A 20 -27.39 26.95 -1.60
N GLN A 21 -26.63 25.90 -1.26
CA GLN A 21 -25.56 25.40 -2.11
C GLN A 21 -26.22 24.62 -3.26
N ASN A 22 -25.66 24.64 -4.48
CA ASN A 22 -26.14 23.91 -5.66
C ASN A 22 -26.06 22.36 -5.50
N LEU A 23 -26.25 21.85 -4.29
CA LEU A 23 -26.20 20.47 -3.87
C LEU A 23 -27.64 19.96 -3.70
N PRO A 24 -28.02 18.83 -4.33
CA PRO A 24 -29.33 18.23 -4.13
C PRO A 24 -29.65 17.99 -2.66
N SER A 25 -30.90 18.23 -2.25
CA SER A 25 -31.35 18.15 -0.86
C SER A 25 -31.04 16.79 -0.20
N VAL A 26 -31.17 15.70 -0.95
CA VAL A 26 -30.81 14.34 -0.51
C VAL A 26 -29.33 14.23 -0.16
N MET A 27 -28.46 14.82 -0.98
CA MET A 27 -27.02 14.82 -0.72
C MET A 27 -26.68 15.72 0.48
N ALA A 28 -27.30 16.90 0.58
CA ALA A 28 -27.10 17.79 1.71
C ALA A 28 -27.48 17.12 3.05
N LYS A 29 -28.63 16.43 3.08
CA LYS A 29 -29.08 15.64 4.24
C LYS A 29 -28.08 14.55 4.61
N HIS A 30 -27.64 13.74 3.64
CA HIS A 30 -26.66 12.67 3.88
C HIS A 30 -25.34 13.20 4.48
N VAL A 31 -24.82 14.29 3.94
CA VAL A 31 -23.57 14.89 4.45
C VAL A 31 -23.77 15.43 5.87
N GLN A 32 -24.94 16.02 6.16
CA GLN A 32 -25.26 16.54 7.50
C GLN A 32 -25.41 15.41 8.52
N GLU A 33 -26.17 14.37 8.19
CA GLU A 33 -26.38 13.20 9.05
C GLU A 33 -25.05 12.49 9.37
N ALA A 34 -24.24 12.21 8.36
CA ALA A 34 -22.95 11.56 8.56
C ALA A 34 -21.96 12.41 9.38
N SER A 35 -22.03 13.75 9.24
CA SER A 35 -21.22 14.68 10.03
C SER A 35 -21.65 14.69 11.51
N LEU A 36 -22.96 14.67 11.77
CA LEU A 36 -23.51 14.62 13.12
C LEU A 36 -23.22 13.28 13.80
N GLU A 37 -23.41 12.16 13.09
CA GLU A 37 -23.12 10.81 13.60
C GLU A 37 -21.64 10.70 14.03
N TRP A 38 -20.73 11.20 13.21
CA TRP A 38 -19.30 11.20 13.54
C TRP A 38 -18.99 12.04 14.79
N LEU A 39 -19.58 13.25 14.89
CA LEU A 39 -19.38 14.14 16.04
C LEU A 39 -19.88 13.51 17.33
N GLN A 40 -21.09 12.94 17.31
CA GLN A 40 -21.69 12.27 18.47
C GLN A 40 -20.88 11.04 18.89
N ALA A 41 -20.49 10.18 17.94
CA ALA A 41 -19.68 9.00 18.24
C ALA A 41 -18.32 9.38 18.85
N LYS A 42 -17.67 10.42 18.32
CA LYS A 42 -16.38 10.88 18.82
C LYS A 42 -16.49 11.52 20.20
N HIS A 43 -17.54 12.29 20.45
CA HIS A 43 -17.82 12.89 21.75
C HIS A 43 -18.16 11.84 22.81
N ALA A 44 -19.02 10.87 22.51
CA ALA A 44 -19.33 9.75 23.40
C ALA A 44 -18.07 8.93 23.74
N THR A 45 -17.20 8.66 22.75
CA THR A 45 -15.93 7.96 22.99
C THR A 45 -15.03 8.75 23.95
N ASN A 46 -14.96 10.07 23.77
CA ASN A 46 -14.16 10.94 24.62
C ASN A 46 -14.72 11.04 26.06
N GLN A 47 -16.05 11.03 26.21
CA GLN A 47 -16.71 10.95 27.52
C GLN A 47 -16.37 9.64 28.24
N LEU A 48 -16.44 8.49 27.55
CA LEU A 48 -16.10 7.18 28.13
C LEU A 48 -14.63 7.10 28.57
N LEU A 49 -13.73 7.77 27.85
CA LEU A 49 -12.31 7.83 28.18
C LEU A 49 -11.96 8.92 29.21
N GLY A 50 -12.94 9.70 29.69
CA GLY A 50 -12.71 10.84 30.59
C GLY A 50 -11.82 11.93 29.96
N LYS A 51 -11.76 12.00 28.63
CA LYS A 51 -10.90 12.91 27.88
C LYS A 51 -11.69 14.09 27.34
N VAL A 52 -11.26 15.31 27.66
CA VAL A 52 -11.80 16.53 27.06
C VAL A 52 -10.93 16.92 25.86
N GLU A 53 -11.52 17.05 24.66
CA GLU A 53 -10.80 17.37 23.43
C GLU A 53 -11.59 18.35 22.56
N LEU A 54 -10.89 19.29 21.92
CA LEU A 54 -11.47 20.22 20.95
C LEU A 54 -11.77 19.47 19.64
N LEU A 55 -13.02 19.06 19.46
CA LEU A 55 -13.45 18.20 18.33
C LEU A 55 -13.44 18.86 16.95
N PHE A 56 -13.34 20.19 16.84
CA PHE A 56 -13.47 20.87 15.54
C PHE A 56 -12.32 20.56 14.58
N ARG A 57 -11.07 20.55 15.05
CA ARG A 57 -9.92 20.22 14.20
C ARG A 57 -9.87 18.75 13.79
N PRO A 58 -10.12 17.77 14.71
CA PRO A 58 -10.36 16.38 14.34
C PRO A 58 -11.49 16.22 13.32
N PHE A 59 -12.59 16.96 13.49
CA PHE A 59 -13.71 16.96 12.56
C PHE A 59 -13.30 17.44 11.16
N LEU A 60 -12.62 18.59 11.04
CA LEU A 60 -12.18 19.08 9.73
C LEU A 60 -11.24 18.10 9.01
N ARG A 61 -10.35 17.43 9.74
CA ARG A 61 -9.47 16.39 9.18
C ARG A 61 -10.24 15.15 8.73
N TRP A 62 -11.26 14.76 9.49
CA TRP A 62 -12.14 13.68 9.10
C TRP A 62 -12.93 14.06 7.85
N LEU A 63 -13.53 15.25 7.85
CA LEU A 63 -14.34 15.78 6.75
C LEU A 63 -13.52 15.82 5.46
N ASP A 64 -12.36 16.48 5.46
CA ASP A 64 -11.48 16.58 4.28
C ASP A 64 -11.13 15.21 3.68
N ARG A 65 -10.87 14.22 4.53
CA ARG A 65 -10.58 12.84 4.11
C ARG A 65 -11.83 12.06 3.68
N SER A 66 -13.01 12.39 4.21
CA SER A 66 -14.26 11.69 3.95
C SER A 66 -15.10 12.33 2.84
N LEU A 67 -14.74 13.53 2.36
CA LEU A 67 -15.48 14.27 1.33
C LEU A 67 -15.84 13.39 0.14
N GLU A 68 -14.86 12.74 -0.51
CA GLU A 68 -15.13 11.88 -1.66
C GLU A 68 -16.16 10.78 -1.35
N ARG A 69 -16.05 10.15 -0.18
CA ARG A 69 -16.98 9.10 0.26
C ARG A 69 -18.38 9.64 0.50
N LEU A 70 -18.48 10.77 1.21
CA LEU A 70 -19.76 11.40 1.54
C LEU A 70 -20.51 11.80 0.27
N PHE A 71 -19.82 12.36 -0.71
CA PHE A 71 -20.42 12.77 -1.98
C PHE A 71 -20.76 11.58 -2.88
N THR A 72 -19.94 10.53 -2.93
CA THR A 72 -20.24 9.32 -3.72
C THR A 72 -21.41 8.53 -3.14
N GLU A 73 -21.50 8.39 -1.82
CA GLU A 73 -22.65 7.77 -1.14
C GLU A 73 -23.92 8.61 -1.31
N GLY A 74 -23.83 9.93 -1.14
CA GLY A 74 -24.95 10.84 -1.38
C GLY A 74 -25.45 10.80 -2.83
N ALA A 75 -24.54 10.78 -3.81
CA ALA A 75 -24.89 10.65 -5.23
C ALA A 75 -25.55 9.30 -5.54
N ARG A 76 -25.15 8.23 -4.84
CA ARG A 76 -25.78 6.92 -4.97
C ARG A 76 -27.21 6.90 -4.41
N GLN A 77 -27.46 7.60 -3.30
CA GLN A 77 -28.82 7.77 -2.76
C GLN A 77 -29.68 8.57 -3.73
N LEU A 78 -29.18 9.71 -4.23
CA LEU A 78 -29.88 10.51 -5.22
C LEU A 78 -30.23 9.71 -6.48
N LYS A 79 -29.30 8.88 -6.98
CA LYS A 79 -29.58 8.01 -8.13
C LYS A 79 -30.68 7.00 -7.84
N LYS A 80 -30.71 6.40 -6.64
CA LYS A 80 -31.78 5.49 -6.24
C LYS A 80 -33.13 6.20 -6.23
N ASP A 81 -33.20 7.42 -5.70
CA ASP A 81 -34.44 8.19 -5.65
C ASP A 81 -34.95 8.52 -7.06
N ILE A 82 -34.06 8.93 -7.96
CA ILE A 82 -34.39 9.17 -9.38
C ILE A 82 -34.88 7.88 -10.06
N ASP A 83 -34.25 6.75 -9.80
CA ASP A 83 -34.63 5.46 -10.40
C ASP A 83 -35.98 4.96 -9.83
N LEU A 84 -36.28 5.23 -8.55
CA LEU A 84 -37.58 4.96 -7.92
C LEU A 84 -38.70 5.84 -8.49
N GLU A 85 -38.43 7.14 -8.68
CA GLU A 85 -39.38 8.07 -9.32
C GLU A 85 -39.72 7.61 -10.74
N LYS A 86 -38.70 7.20 -11.53
CA LYS A 86 -38.90 6.63 -12.87
C LYS A 86 -39.70 5.33 -12.86
N ALA A 87 -39.62 4.55 -11.78
CA ALA A 87 -40.41 3.35 -11.57
C ALA A 87 -41.84 3.64 -11.07
N GLY A 88 -42.21 4.91 -10.86
CA GLY A 88 -43.52 5.32 -10.36
C GLY A 88 -43.70 5.11 -8.85
N LEU A 89 -42.61 4.92 -8.11
CA LEU A 89 -42.62 4.75 -6.65
C LEU A 89 -42.19 6.07 -6.00
N GLN A 90 -43.10 6.72 -5.26
CA GLN A 90 -42.75 7.89 -4.44
C GLN A 90 -42.32 7.44 -3.05
N PHE A 91 -41.16 7.94 -2.60
CA PHE A 91 -40.70 7.75 -1.24
C PHE A 91 -41.51 8.65 -0.30
N ILE A 92 -42.40 8.06 0.50
CA ILE A 92 -43.13 8.77 1.55
C ILE A 92 -42.34 8.60 2.84
N THR A 93 -41.92 9.71 3.44
CA THR A 93 -41.22 9.67 4.72
C THR A 93 -42.16 9.18 5.82
N TYR A 94 -41.61 8.55 6.86
CA TYR A 94 -42.40 8.12 8.01
C TYR A 94 -43.15 9.28 8.69
N GLN A 95 -42.60 10.49 8.64
CA GLN A 95 -43.24 11.70 9.17
C GLN A 95 -44.47 12.12 8.34
N GLU A 96 -44.39 12.04 7.00
CA GLU A 96 -45.53 12.28 6.12
C GLU A 96 -46.61 11.20 6.26
N LEU A 97 -46.20 9.94 6.49
CA LEU A 97 -47.13 8.86 6.80
C LEU A 97 -47.84 9.10 8.14
N GLN A 98 -47.14 9.54 9.17
CA GLN A 98 -47.76 9.90 10.45
C GLN A 98 -48.80 11.01 10.30
N ILE A 99 -48.49 12.06 9.51
CA ILE A 99 -49.43 13.15 9.21
C ILE A 99 -50.68 12.61 8.50
N SER A 100 -50.51 11.75 7.49
CA SER A 100 -51.62 11.13 6.76
C SER A 100 -52.51 10.21 7.61
N VAL A 101 -51.92 9.55 8.63
CA VAL A 101 -52.65 8.68 9.57
C VAL A 101 -53.38 9.52 10.61
N THR A 102 -52.82 10.64 11.05
CA THR A 102 -53.52 11.58 11.95
C THR A 102 -54.64 12.35 11.25
N GLU A 103 -54.57 12.55 9.93
CA GLU A 103 -55.64 13.18 9.14
C GLU A 103 -56.77 12.20 8.76
N THR A 104 -56.60 10.89 8.95
CA THR A 104 -57.61 9.87 8.56
C THR A 104 -58.37 9.25 9.72
N SER A 105 -58.19 9.73 10.95
CA SER A 105 -59.05 9.39 12.09
C SER A 105 -59.85 10.61 12.55
N ASP A 106 -60.85 10.99 11.76
CA ASP A 106 -62.13 11.46 12.30
C ASP A 106 -63.28 11.11 11.34
N PRO A 107 -64.36 10.46 11.82
CA PRO A 107 -65.52 10.11 11.00
C PRO A 107 -66.44 11.33 10.84
N ALA A 108 -66.84 11.54 9.59
CA ALA A 108 -67.98 12.34 9.10
C ALA A 108 -68.76 13.18 10.14
N SER A 109 -68.61 14.51 10.04
CA SER A 109 -69.68 15.44 10.41
C SER A 109 -70.18 16.15 9.15
N GLY A 110 -71.23 15.58 8.56
CA GLY A 110 -72.20 16.36 7.82
C GLY A 110 -73.18 16.97 8.82
N VAL A 111 -73.37 18.28 8.78
CA VAL A 111 -74.45 18.94 9.51
C VAL A 111 -75.28 19.78 8.54
N ALA A 112 -76.46 19.23 8.24
CA ALA A 112 -77.70 19.98 8.12
C ALA A 112 -78.80 19.05 8.64
N GLY A 113 -79.41 19.39 9.77
CA GLY A 113 -80.49 18.61 10.38
C GLY A 113 -80.58 18.86 11.89
N ASP A 114 -81.70 19.45 12.27
CA ASP A 114 -82.07 20.03 13.56
C ASP A 114 -82.47 18.97 14.62
N GLU A 115 -82.74 19.49 15.82
CA GLU A 115 -83.51 18.90 16.93
C GLU A 115 -82.75 18.17 18.07
N ASP A 116 -82.51 18.99 19.11
CA ASP A 116 -83.10 18.87 20.44
C ASP A 116 -82.79 17.69 21.40
N ALA A 117 -82.59 18.12 22.64
CA ALA A 117 -83.00 17.46 23.88
C ALA A 117 -82.09 16.39 24.54
N ARG A 118 -81.51 16.85 25.65
CA ARG A 118 -81.63 16.29 27.03
C ARG A 118 -80.57 15.29 27.53
N ASN A 119 -79.83 15.82 28.53
CA ASN A 119 -79.76 15.32 29.91
C ASN A 119 -78.58 14.40 30.30
N SER A 120 -77.56 15.05 30.89
CA SER A 120 -77.06 14.86 32.26
C SER A 120 -76.27 13.59 32.69
N THR A 121 -75.12 13.93 33.27
CA THR A 121 -74.52 13.45 34.54
C THR A 121 -73.81 12.10 34.65
N GLU A 122 -72.51 12.24 35.02
CA GLU A 122 -71.76 11.49 36.07
C GLU A 122 -71.41 10.01 35.80
N LYS A 123 -70.28 9.42 36.22
CA LYS A 123 -69.12 9.76 37.09
C LYS A 123 -68.11 8.58 37.00
N THR A 124 -66.83 8.85 37.30
CA THR A 124 -65.81 7.99 38.01
C THR A 124 -65.47 6.58 37.45
N GLU A 125 -64.30 5.94 37.59
CA GLU A 125 -63.19 5.98 38.56
C GLU A 125 -61.99 5.14 38.01
N ASP A 126 -60.83 5.24 38.68
CA ASP A 126 -59.49 4.64 38.45
C ASP A 126 -59.39 3.11 38.28
N VAL A 127 -58.22 2.59 37.83
CA VAL A 127 -57.36 1.60 38.54
C VAL A 127 -55.99 1.42 37.82
N ASP A 128 -54.95 1.41 38.66
CA ASP A 128 -53.50 1.21 38.50
C ASP A 128 -53.06 -0.26 38.31
N SER A 129 -51.82 -0.50 37.83
CA SER A 129 -51.01 -1.71 38.12
C SER A 129 -49.56 -1.58 37.60
N GLU A 130 -48.62 -1.51 38.55
CA GLU A 130 -47.16 -1.72 38.42
C GLU A 130 -46.78 -3.22 38.46
N GLU A 131 -45.64 -3.62 37.89
CA GLU A 131 -44.75 -4.67 38.44
C GLU A 131 -43.27 -4.43 38.08
N GLU A 132 -42.39 -4.67 39.06
CA GLU A 132 -40.93 -4.43 39.09
C GLU A 132 -40.08 -5.73 39.04
N GLU A 133 -38.83 -5.52 38.59
CA GLU A 133 -37.55 -6.16 38.98
C GLU A 133 -37.23 -7.66 38.74
N HIS A 134 -36.02 -7.90 38.20
CA HIS A 134 -34.94 -8.62 38.93
C HIS A 134 -33.56 -8.37 38.30
N GLN A 135 -32.55 -8.18 39.17
CA GLN A 135 -31.15 -7.86 38.84
C GLN A 135 -30.18 -8.75 39.65
N LYS A 136 -28.96 -8.96 39.09
CA LYS A 136 -27.62 -9.12 39.72
C LYS A 136 -27.07 -10.53 40.12
N PRO A 137 -25.71 -10.75 40.35
CA PRO A 137 -24.47 -10.09 39.81
C PRO A 137 -23.10 -10.91 39.76
N ILE A 138 -21.99 -10.23 39.32
CA ILE A 138 -20.48 -10.32 39.58
C ILE A 138 -19.65 -11.50 38.97
N GLN A 139 -18.50 -11.31 38.27
CA GLN A 139 -17.16 -10.90 38.78
C GLN A 139 -16.19 -10.30 37.74
N SER A 140 -15.37 -9.37 38.22
CA SER A 140 -14.20 -8.72 37.60
C SER A 140 -12.89 -9.35 38.08
N ASP A 141 -11.86 -9.39 37.22
CA ASP A 141 -10.45 -9.39 37.64
C ASP A 141 -9.61 -8.53 36.69
N GLU A 142 -8.71 -7.73 37.27
CA GLU A 142 -7.94 -6.68 36.62
C GLU A 142 -6.54 -7.15 36.19
N GLY A 143 -5.97 -6.54 35.14
CA GLY A 143 -4.59 -6.82 34.73
C GLY A 143 -4.04 -5.95 33.60
N GLN A 144 -3.92 -4.64 33.87
CA GLN A 144 -2.95 -3.67 33.33
C GLN A 144 -2.42 -3.83 31.88
N LEU A 145 -2.94 -3.00 30.98
CA LEU A 145 -2.25 -2.58 29.74
C LEU A 145 -1.76 -1.15 29.90
N LEU A 146 -0.42 -0.99 29.92
CA LEU A 146 0.25 0.26 29.60
C LEU A 146 0.33 0.36 28.07
N GLU A 147 -0.45 1.28 27.49
CA GLU A 147 -0.33 1.66 26.08
C GLU A 147 -0.05 3.16 25.95
N GLU A 148 1.23 3.49 25.77
CA GLU A 148 1.66 4.64 24.98
C GLU A 148 2.72 4.11 24.00
N ASP A 149 2.37 4.00 22.71
CA ASP A 149 2.74 5.07 21.79
C ASP A 149 1.93 4.96 20.48
N ALA A 150 1.40 6.10 20.10
CA ALA A 150 0.35 6.28 19.10
C ALA A 150 0.93 6.35 17.69
N SER A 151 0.57 5.40 16.81
CA SER A 151 0.65 5.64 15.35
C SER A 151 -0.08 4.63 14.47
N HIS A 152 -1.12 3.94 14.95
CA HIS A 152 -1.82 3.00 14.06
C HIS A 152 -3.29 2.77 14.39
N LEU A 153 -4.15 3.76 14.15
CA LEU A 153 -5.56 3.50 13.84
C LEU A 153 -6.04 4.46 12.75
N VAL A 154 -5.78 4.05 11.51
CA VAL A 154 -6.57 4.42 10.33
C VAL A 154 -6.95 3.14 9.61
N GLU A 155 -7.82 2.37 10.24
CA GLU A 155 -8.72 1.50 9.49
C GLU A 155 -9.74 2.43 8.83
N ASN A 156 -9.59 2.65 7.52
CA ASN A 156 -10.67 2.91 6.56
C ASN A 156 -10.08 3.40 5.22
N ILE A 157 -9.28 2.54 4.59
CA ILE A 157 -9.35 2.35 3.15
C ILE A 157 -9.57 0.84 3.00
N ARG A 158 -10.79 0.42 2.66
CA ARG A 158 -11.02 -0.95 2.18
C ARG A 158 -10.37 -1.07 0.80
N ILE A 159 -9.04 -1.24 0.76
CA ILE A 159 -8.43 -2.06 -0.29
C ILE A 159 -8.94 -3.46 0.04
N SER A 160 -10.02 -3.87 -0.61
CA SER A 160 -10.81 -5.06 -0.28
C SER A 160 -10.06 -6.39 -0.45
N ASP A 161 -8.77 -6.36 -0.76
CA ASP A 161 -7.88 -7.51 -0.59
C ASP A 161 -6.52 -7.04 -0.05
N PRO A 162 -6.07 -7.53 1.13
CA PRO A 162 -4.72 -7.27 1.57
C PRO A 162 -3.73 -7.75 0.50
N ARG A 163 -2.70 -6.96 0.20
CA ARG A 163 -1.61 -7.35 -0.72
C ARG A 163 -1.01 -8.66 -0.21
N ARG A 164 -1.36 -9.77 -0.84
CA ARG A 164 -0.98 -11.13 -0.46
C ARG A 164 -0.71 -11.94 -1.72
N GLY A 165 0.01 -13.05 -1.57
CA GLY A 165 0.39 -13.90 -2.69
C GLY A 165 1.53 -13.28 -3.51
N THR A 166 1.59 -13.60 -4.79
CA THR A 166 2.65 -13.17 -5.72
C THR A 166 2.19 -11.97 -6.52
N GLU A 167 2.79 -10.80 -6.29
CA GLU A 167 2.57 -9.59 -7.07
C GLU A 167 3.15 -9.76 -8.48
N VAL A 168 2.34 -9.43 -9.49
CA VAL A 168 2.71 -9.47 -10.91
C VAL A 168 2.91 -8.03 -11.38
N LYS A 169 4.16 -7.66 -11.67
CA LYS A 169 4.55 -6.30 -12.02
C LYS A 169 5.12 -6.24 -13.43
N LEU A 170 4.62 -5.32 -14.25
CA LEU A 170 5.13 -5.08 -15.60
C LEU A 170 6.29 -4.08 -15.52
N LEU A 171 7.49 -4.50 -15.91
CA LEU A 171 8.66 -3.65 -15.97
C LEU A 171 8.71 -2.89 -17.30
N GLY A 172 9.22 -1.66 -17.26
CA GLY A 172 9.30 -0.81 -18.46
C GLY A 172 7.93 -0.43 -19.02
N LEU A 173 6.88 -0.46 -18.20
CA LEU A 173 5.54 -0.10 -18.61
C LEU A 173 5.50 1.36 -19.09
N ARG A 174 5.02 1.57 -20.32
CA ARG A 174 4.70 2.90 -20.86
C ARG A 174 3.31 2.88 -21.46
N LEU A 175 2.46 3.76 -20.99
CA LEU A 175 1.12 4.00 -21.53
C LEU A 175 1.14 5.27 -22.38
N GLY A 176 0.37 5.29 -23.46
CA GLY A 176 0.18 6.47 -24.29
C GLY A 176 -0.51 7.60 -23.52
N GLU A 177 -0.42 8.82 -24.05
CA GLU A 177 -1.01 10.01 -23.41
C GLU A 177 -2.54 9.86 -23.20
N ASN A 178 -3.22 9.23 -24.15
CA ASN A 178 -4.67 9.01 -24.08
C ASN A 178 -5.05 7.66 -23.44
N THR A 179 -4.09 6.89 -22.94
CA THR A 179 -4.34 5.58 -22.31
C THR A 179 -4.43 5.75 -20.80
N ALA A 180 -5.64 5.74 -20.24
CA ALA A 180 -5.86 6.01 -18.81
C ALA A 180 -5.51 4.81 -17.92
N THR A 181 -6.14 3.67 -18.19
CA THR A 181 -6.10 2.48 -17.32
C THR A 181 -5.94 1.23 -18.15
N VAL A 182 -5.33 0.20 -17.58
CA VAL A 182 -5.27 -1.15 -18.17
C VAL A 182 -5.63 -2.16 -17.09
N THR A 183 -6.53 -3.09 -17.39
CA THR A 183 -6.91 -4.19 -16.50
C THR A 183 -6.82 -5.50 -17.25
N ALA A 184 -6.48 -6.60 -16.57
CA ALA A 184 -6.46 -7.92 -17.18
C ALA A 184 -7.71 -8.70 -16.78
N GLN A 185 -8.49 -9.15 -17.77
CA GLN A 185 -9.63 -10.03 -17.53
C GLN A 185 -9.20 -11.49 -17.42
N ARG A 186 -8.27 -11.88 -18.29
CA ARG A 186 -7.69 -13.22 -18.37
C ARG A 186 -6.18 -13.11 -18.56
N ILE A 187 -5.42 -13.91 -17.82
CA ILE A 187 -3.96 -13.97 -17.95
C ILE A 187 -3.51 -15.40 -18.15
N THR A 188 -2.40 -15.56 -18.87
CA THR A 188 -1.77 -16.87 -19.07
C THR A 188 -0.39 -16.85 -18.40
N VAL A 189 -0.20 -17.68 -17.38
CA VAL A 189 0.99 -17.69 -16.53
C VAL A 189 1.72 -19.02 -16.66
N CYS A 190 3.03 -18.98 -16.90
CA CYS A 190 3.88 -20.15 -16.82
C CYS A 190 4.12 -20.49 -15.34
N LEU A 191 3.63 -21.64 -14.90
CA LEU A 191 3.77 -22.12 -13.52
C LEU A 191 4.79 -23.26 -13.45
N GLN A 192 5.74 -23.14 -12.54
CA GLN A 192 6.66 -24.22 -12.18
C GLN A 192 6.13 -25.01 -10.99
N CYS A 193 5.95 -26.32 -11.16
CA CYS A 193 5.55 -27.22 -10.07
C CYS A 193 6.63 -27.28 -8.98
N ASN A 194 6.23 -27.16 -7.72
CA ASN A 194 7.18 -27.16 -6.60
C ASN A 194 7.85 -28.54 -6.38
N ARG A 195 7.17 -29.64 -6.74
CA ARG A 195 7.66 -31.03 -6.53
C ARG A 195 8.63 -31.47 -7.62
N CYS A 196 8.21 -31.43 -8.88
CA CYS A 196 8.98 -32.00 -10.00
C CYS A 196 9.70 -30.95 -10.86
N LYS A 197 9.50 -29.66 -10.57
CA LYS A 197 10.07 -28.50 -11.28
C LYS A 197 9.71 -28.38 -12.76
N VAL A 198 8.74 -29.17 -13.26
CA VAL A 198 8.19 -29.01 -14.60
C VAL A 198 7.40 -27.71 -14.68
N THR A 199 7.49 -27.03 -15.83
CA THR A 199 6.75 -25.82 -16.13
C THR A 199 5.59 -26.13 -17.05
N ALA A 200 4.44 -25.51 -16.80
CA ALA A 200 3.26 -25.60 -17.66
C ALA A 200 2.50 -24.26 -17.63
N ASP A 201 1.81 -23.95 -18.73
CA ASP A 201 1.04 -22.72 -18.85
C ASP A 201 -0.36 -22.92 -18.29
N LEU A 202 -0.79 -21.99 -17.44
CA LEU A 202 -2.12 -21.99 -16.85
C LEU A 202 -2.81 -20.66 -17.08
N THR A 203 -3.99 -20.74 -17.70
CA THR A 203 -4.84 -19.59 -17.95
C THR A 203 -5.74 -19.34 -16.74
N LEU A 204 -5.69 -18.13 -16.20
CA LEU A 204 -6.46 -17.71 -15.03
C LEU A 204 -7.38 -16.56 -15.42
N THR A 205 -8.64 -16.66 -15.02
CA THR A 205 -9.61 -15.56 -15.12
C THR A 205 -9.67 -14.81 -13.80
N GLY A 206 -9.88 -13.49 -13.88
CA GLY A 206 -9.96 -12.67 -12.68
C GLY A 206 -11.08 -13.14 -11.74
N ARG A 207 -10.77 -13.26 -10.45
CA ARG A 207 -11.70 -13.55 -9.34
C ARG A 207 -12.16 -15.01 -9.17
N THR A 208 -11.72 -15.94 -10.02
CA THR A 208 -12.05 -17.37 -9.89
C THR A 208 -10.81 -18.18 -9.52
N ALA A 209 -10.92 -19.05 -8.52
CA ALA A 209 -9.87 -20.01 -8.22
C ALA A 209 -9.90 -21.15 -9.25
N CYS A 210 -8.72 -21.55 -9.72
CA CYS A 210 -8.50 -22.65 -10.64
C CYS A 210 -7.73 -23.76 -9.91
N SER A 211 -8.23 -24.99 -10.00
CA SER A 211 -7.53 -26.19 -9.53
C SER A 211 -7.08 -27.00 -10.74
N ALA A 212 -5.79 -27.29 -10.82
CA ALA A 212 -5.16 -28.08 -11.86
C ALA A 212 -4.31 -29.19 -11.24
N GLN A 213 -3.83 -30.14 -12.05
CA GLN A 213 -2.90 -31.18 -11.63
C GLN A 213 -1.64 -31.13 -12.48
N CYS A 214 -0.50 -31.46 -11.89
CA CYS A 214 0.76 -31.52 -12.62
C CYS A 214 0.88 -32.82 -13.42
N ASP A 215 0.99 -32.72 -14.75
CA ASP A 215 1.10 -33.87 -15.67
C ASP A 215 2.21 -34.88 -15.36
N LYS A 216 3.25 -34.46 -14.62
CA LYS A 216 4.42 -35.30 -14.31
C LYS A 216 4.35 -35.98 -12.94
N CYS A 217 3.66 -35.40 -11.96
CA CYS A 217 3.69 -35.90 -10.58
C CYS A 217 2.34 -35.88 -9.87
N ASP A 218 1.27 -35.59 -10.61
CA ASP A 218 -0.13 -35.53 -10.20
C ASP A 218 -0.39 -34.65 -8.96
N ALA A 219 0.52 -33.72 -8.71
CA ALA A 219 0.39 -32.77 -7.62
C ALA A 219 -0.74 -31.78 -7.93
N GLY A 220 -1.71 -31.67 -7.03
CA GLY A 220 -2.74 -30.64 -7.12
C GLY A 220 -2.14 -29.23 -7.00
N ILE A 221 -2.41 -28.38 -7.98
CA ILE A 221 -2.02 -26.98 -8.06
C ILE A 221 -3.29 -26.15 -7.92
N ASN A 222 -3.33 -25.23 -6.97
CA ASN A 222 -4.40 -24.24 -6.88
C ASN A 222 -3.83 -22.87 -7.20
N ALA A 223 -4.50 -22.14 -8.09
CA ALA A 223 -4.09 -20.83 -8.54
C ALA A 223 -5.32 -19.90 -8.61
N ALA A 224 -5.21 -18.69 -8.06
CA ALA A 224 -6.24 -17.66 -8.19
C ALA A 224 -5.60 -16.33 -8.61
N PHE A 225 -6.20 -15.65 -9.58
CA PHE A 225 -5.76 -14.35 -10.04
C PHE A 225 -6.67 -13.23 -9.52
N ARG A 226 -6.05 -12.24 -8.86
CA ARG A 226 -6.69 -11.00 -8.44
C ARG A 226 -6.20 -9.85 -9.33
N PRO A 227 -7.01 -9.39 -10.29
CA PRO A 227 -6.62 -8.30 -11.17
C PRO A 227 -6.49 -6.98 -10.40
N CYS A 228 -5.55 -6.16 -10.83
CA CYS A 228 -5.42 -4.76 -10.41
C CYS A 228 -5.54 -3.83 -11.61
N MET A 229 -5.82 -2.56 -11.34
CA MET A 229 -5.84 -1.53 -12.35
C MET A 229 -4.45 -0.92 -12.49
N ILE A 230 -3.87 -1.10 -13.68
CA ILE A 230 -2.64 -0.44 -14.11
C ILE A 230 -2.98 0.98 -14.56
N HIS A 231 -2.12 1.93 -14.25
CA HIS A 231 -2.18 3.32 -14.73
C HIS A 231 -0.76 3.90 -14.73
N HIS A 232 -0.55 5.16 -15.15
CA HIS A 232 0.81 5.74 -15.25
C HIS A 232 1.66 5.72 -13.97
N TYR A 233 1.04 5.58 -12.80
CA TYR A 233 1.72 5.54 -11.50
C TYR A 233 1.68 4.15 -10.82
N SER A 234 1.07 3.15 -11.46
CA SER A 234 1.00 1.77 -10.95
C SER A 234 1.21 0.78 -12.08
N ASP A 235 2.27 0.00 -11.97
CA ASP A 235 2.69 -1.01 -12.94
C ASP A 235 2.32 -2.44 -12.50
N VAL A 236 1.40 -2.56 -11.53
CA VAL A 236 0.98 -3.84 -10.96
C VAL A 236 -0.24 -4.37 -11.72
N LEU A 237 -0.06 -5.47 -12.44
CA LEU A 237 -1.12 -6.18 -13.18
C LEU A 237 -2.11 -6.86 -12.23
N GLY A 238 -1.62 -7.36 -11.10
CA GLY A 238 -2.44 -8.02 -10.09
C GLY A 238 -1.63 -8.89 -9.15
N TYR A 239 -2.32 -9.76 -8.42
CA TYR A 239 -1.74 -10.70 -7.47
C TYR A 239 -2.19 -12.14 -7.78
N LEU A 240 -1.26 -13.08 -7.64
CA LEU A 240 -1.50 -14.52 -7.81
C LEU A 240 -1.43 -15.23 -6.45
N ASP A 241 -2.51 -15.89 -6.05
CA ASP A 241 -2.45 -16.87 -4.97
C ASP A 241 -2.12 -18.23 -5.56
N LEU A 242 -0.92 -18.73 -5.28
CA LEU A 242 -0.43 -20.01 -5.79
C LEU A 242 -0.21 -20.99 -4.64
N GLN A 243 -0.68 -22.22 -4.81
CA GLN A 243 -0.39 -23.36 -3.94
C GLN A 243 0.28 -24.46 -4.78
N ASN A 244 1.35 -25.05 -4.26
CA ASN A 244 2.15 -26.11 -4.91
C ASN A 244 2.79 -25.75 -6.26
N ALA A 245 2.77 -24.48 -6.64
CA ALA A 245 3.45 -23.95 -7.81
C ALA A 245 4.06 -22.56 -7.54
N THR A 246 4.99 -22.16 -8.41
CA THR A 246 5.58 -20.82 -8.44
C THR A 246 5.46 -20.25 -9.84
N ALA A 247 5.15 -18.96 -9.98
CA ALA A 247 5.09 -18.32 -11.29
C ALA A 247 6.50 -18.04 -11.82
N SER A 248 6.80 -18.52 -13.03
CA SER A 248 8.08 -18.30 -13.69
C SER A 248 8.01 -17.21 -14.75
N ASP A 249 6.92 -17.15 -15.51
CA ASP A 249 6.74 -16.16 -16.58
C ASP A 249 5.25 -15.82 -16.80
N LEU A 250 4.98 -14.71 -17.48
CA LEU A 250 3.65 -14.30 -17.93
C LEU A 250 3.65 -14.24 -19.46
N VAL A 251 2.78 -15.01 -20.09
CA VAL A 251 2.62 -15.04 -21.54
C VAL A 251 1.71 -13.88 -21.96
N LEU A 252 2.28 -12.67 -22.04
CA LEU A 252 1.51 -11.43 -22.26
C LEU A 252 0.70 -11.41 -23.56
N GLN A 253 1.16 -12.13 -24.59
CA GLN A 253 0.45 -12.26 -25.87
C GLN A 253 -0.89 -12.99 -25.73
N ASP A 254 -1.00 -13.90 -24.75
CA ASP A 254 -2.17 -14.75 -24.51
C ASP A 254 -3.03 -14.24 -23.34
N CYS A 255 -2.86 -12.95 -22.99
CA CYS A 255 -3.65 -12.25 -21.99
C CYS A 255 -4.73 -11.39 -22.68
N ASP A 256 -5.91 -11.34 -22.07
CA ASP A 256 -7.00 -10.46 -22.48
C ASP A 256 -6.98 -9.23 -21.59
N LEU A 257 -6.63 -8.09 -22.18
CA LEU A 257 -6.53 -6.80 -21.49
C LEU A 257 -7.71 -5.92 -21.88
N THR A 258 -8.10 -5.02 -20.97
CA THR A 258 -9.08 -3.97 -21.21
C THR A 258 -8.43 -2.63 -20.91
N VAL A 259 -8.53 -1.71 -21.86
CA VAL A 259 -7.82 -0.44 -21.86
C VAL A 259 -8.82 0.71 -21.83
N GLY A 260 -8.73 1.55 -20.82
CA GLY A 260 -9.55 2.76 -20.70
C GLY A 260 -8.96 3.92 -21.50
N CYS A 261 -9.77 4.55 -22.33
CA CYS A 261 -9.42 5.79 -23.02
C CYS A 261 -9.56 6.99 -22.07
N LEU A 262 -8.53 7.83 -21.95
CA LEU A 262 -8.57 9.04 -21.13
C LEU A 262 -9.51 10.11 -21.70
N SER A 263 -9.66 10.18 -23.03
CA SER A 263 -10.41 11.25 -23.70
C SER A 263 -11.93 11.05 -23.63
N CYS A 264 -12.41 9.81 -23.73
CA CYS A 264 -13.85 9.51 -23.75
C CYS A 264 -14.29 8.50 -22.68
N SER A 265 -13.38 8.00 -21.83
CA SER A 265 -13.66 7.03 -20.77
C SER A 265 -14.23 5.69 -21.26
N GLU A 266 -14.10 5.38 -22.55
CA GLU A 266 -14.51 4.08 -23.12
C GLU A 266 -13.48 3.00 -22.82
N GLU A 267 -13.94 1.79 -22.51
CA GLU A 267 -13.11 0.61 -22.28
C GLU A 267 -13.00 -0.25 -23.53
N ILE A 268 -11.78 -0.56 -23.95
CA ILE A 268 -11.51 -1.25 -25.22
C ILE A 268 -10.75 -2.55 -24.94
N PRO A 269 -11.23 -3.71 -25.42
CA PRO A 269 -10.50 -4.96 -25.32
C PRO A 269 -9.26 -4.95 -26.21
N VAL A 270 -8.15 -5.45 -25.69
CA VAL A 270 -6.86 -5.53 -26.38
C VAL A 270 -6.24 -6.90 -26.14
N GLU A 271 -5.93 -7.57 -27.25
CA GLU A 271 -5.26 -8.86 -27.28
C GLU A 271 -3.87 -8.73 -27.96
N SER A 272 -3.03 -9.75 -27.80
CA SER A 272 -1.74 -9.86 -28.49
C SER A 272 -0.81 -8.67 -28.21
N VAL A 273 -0.55 -8.41 -26.93
CA VAL A 273 0.48 -7.46 -26.48
C VAL A 273 1.81 -8.21 -26.31
N PHE A 274 2.87 -7.72 -26.96
CA PHE A 274 4.19 -8.34 -26.94
C PHE A 274 5.16 -7.57 -26.04
N TYR A 275 6.08 -8.27 -25.39
CA TYR A 275 7.15 -7.62 -24.66
C TYR A 275 8.10 -6.85 -25.59
N GLY A 276 8.53 -5.67 -25.15
CA GLY A 276 9.47 -4.81 -25.87
C GLY A 276 8.91 -4.14 -27.12
N GLN A 277 7.65 -4.37 -27.47
CA GLN A 277 6.97 -3.77 -28.62
C GLN A 277 5.83 -2.86 -28.16
N THR A 278 5.76 -1.66 -28.71
CA THR A 278 4.64 -0.75 -28.45
C THR A 278 3.45 -1.19 -29.29
N LYS A 279 2.39 -1.65 -28.63
CA LYS A 279 1.10 -1.91 -29.27
C LYS A 279 0.35 -0.59 -29.38
N GLU A 280 0.11 -0.14 -30.59
CA GLU A 280 -0.67 1.07 -30.89
C GLU A 280 -2.02 0.69 -31.52
N PHE A 281 -3.08 1.40 -31.12
CA PHE A 281 -4.43 1.24 -31.66
C PHE A 281 -5.24 2.52 -31.40
N ASN A 282 -6.39 2.66 -32.04
CA ASN A 282 -7.24 3.83 -31.88
C ASN A 282 -8.47 3.48 -31.05
N CYS A 283 -8.94 4.46 -30.27
CA CYS A 283 -10.22 4.34 -29.58
C CYS A 283 -11.39 4.18 -30.58
N GLU A 284 -12.30 3.25 -30.31
CA GLU A 284 -13.47 2.99 -31.18
C GLU A 284 -14.49 4.15 -31.15
N ASN A 285 -14.50 4.93 -30.06
CA ASN A 285 -15.45 6.02 -29.86
C ASN A 285 -14.89 7.39 -30.29
N CYS A 286 -13.72 7.79 -29.79
CA CYS A 286 -13.13 9.11 -30.06
C CYS A 286 -11.96 9.11 -31.05
N HIS A 287 -11.54 7.94 -31.55
CA HIS A 287 -10.40 7.77 -32.46
C HIS A 287 -9.06 8.30 -31.94
N SER A 288 -8.95 8.61 -30.64
CA SER A 288 -7.68 8.97 -30.02
C SER A 288 -6.70 7.81 -30.10
N LYS A 289 -5.41 8.13 -30.30
CA LYS A 289 -4.35 7.13 -30.35
C LYS A 289 -4.03 6.63 -28.95
N LEU A 290 -4.13 5.33 -28.75
CA LEU A 290 -3.81 4.60 -27.53
C LEU A 290 -2.55 3.76 -27.75
N SER A 291 -1.75 3.58 -26.71
CA SER A 291 -0.56 2.74 -26.81
C SER A 291 -0.16 2.09 -25.49
N ILE A 292 0.32 0.86 -25.57
CA ILE A 292 0.82 0.09 -24.41
C ILE A 292 2.16 -0.53 -24.78
N LEU A 293 3.15 -0.38 -23.89
CA LEU A 293 4.44 -1.04 -23.95
C LEU A 293 4.73 -1.65 -22.59
N ALA A 294 5.17 -2.90 -22.55
CA ALA A 294 5.80 -3.52 -21.38
C ALA A 294 7.09 -4.20 -21.83
N GLU A 295 8.19 -4.06 -21.08
CA GLU A 295 9.49 -4.63 -21.45
C GLU A 295 9.66 -6.06 -20.92
N SER A 296 9.17 -6.35 -19.72
CA SER A 296 9.20 -7.68 -19.10
C SER A 296 8.24 -7.77 -17.92
N THR A 297 8.06 -8.96 -17.36
CA THR A 297 7.27 -9.18 -16.14
C THR A 297 8.15 -9.61 -14.98
N ARG A 298 7.82 -9.15 -13.78
CA ARG A 298 8.48 -9.53 -12.53
C ARG A 298 7.45 -10.05 -11.54
N PHE A 299 7.75 -11.20 -10.95
CA PHE A 299 6.98 -11.79 -9.86
C PHE A 299 7.64 -11.48 -8.52
N GLN A 300 6.86 -10.95 -7.57
CA GLN A 300 7.32 -10.66 -6.22
C GLN A 300 6.37 -11.27 -5.19
N TYR A 301 6.85 -12.29 -4.48
CA TYR A 301 6.07 -12.90 -3.41
C TYR A 301 5.94 -11.96 -2.20
N ILE A 302 4.71 -11.70 -1.80
CA ILE A 302 4.33 -10.92 -0.62
C ILE A 302 3.87 -11.91 0.45
N GLN A 303 4.66 -12.04 1.52
CA GLN A 303 4.28 -12.85 2.67
C GLN A 303 3.01 -12.28 3.31
N PRO A 304 1.95 -13.09 3.46
CA PRO A 304 0.80 -12.71 4.28
C PRO A 304 1.29 -12.42 5.70
N ARG A 305 0.89 -11.28 6.28
CA ARG A 305 1.15 -11.01 7.70
C ARG A 305 0.29 -11.97 8.52
N SER A 306 0.89 -13.03 9.06
CA SER A 306 0.23 -13.93 9.99
C SER A 306 0.10 -13.26 11.36
N SER A 307 -1.13 -12.96 11.77
CA SER A 307 -1.48 -12.55 13.14
C SER A 307 -1.56 -13.77 14.06
N SER A 308 -0.44 -14.47 14.25
CA SER A 308 -0.31 -15.51 15.28
C SER A 308 1.04 -15.35 15.99
N LYS A 309 0.98 -14.85 17.22
CA LYS A 309 2.11 -14.88 18.17
C LYS A 309 1.99 -16.16 19.01
N THR A 310 2.84 -17.14 18.73
CA THR A 310 3.36 -18.10 19.71
C THR A 310 4.71 -18.61 19.21
N GLY A 311 5.80 -18.16 19.86
CA GLY A 311 7.10 -18.86 19.94
C GLY A 311 7.93 -19.05 18.65
N PRO A 312 9.26 -19.13 18.75
CA PRO A 312 10.14 -18.89 17.61
C PRO A 312 10.36 -20.16 16.77
N SER A 313 9.95 -20.10 15.51
CA SER A 313 10.54 -20.90 14.42
C SER A 313 10.32 -20.15 13.12
N GLY A 314 10.92 -18.95 13.04
CA GLY A 314 10.87 -18.11 11.86
C GLY A 314 11.86 -18.57 10.81
N VAL A 315 11.44 -19.45 9.90
CA VAL A 315 12.15 -19.62 8.62
C VAL A 315 11.55 -18.66 7.61
N SER A 316 11.87 -17.39 7.83
CA SER A 316 11.68 -16.36 6.82
C SER A 316 12.75 -16.58 5.76
N TYR A 317 12.35 -16.77 4.49
CA TYR A 317 13.21 -16.37 3.38
C TYR A 317 13.27 -14.84 3.36
N LYS A 318 13.89 -14.28 4.40
CA LYS A 318 14.56 -12.98 4.29
C LYS A 318 15.47 -13.18 3.09
N THR A 319 15.49 -12.23 2.15
CA THR A 319 16.74 -11.99 1.43
C THR A 319 17.82 -12.07 2.49
N ILE A 320 18.72 -13.06 2.42
CA ILE A 320 19.74 -13.29 3.43
C ILE A 320 20.63 -12.04 3.40
N ARG A 321 20.19 -11.03 4.14
CA ARG A 321 20.97 -9.91 4.55
C ARG A 321 21.68 -10.48 5.75
N ASP A 322 22.93 -10.83 5.51
CA ASP A 322 23.86 -11.11 6.56
C ASP A 322 23.69 -10.01 7.64
N PRO A 323 23.34 -10.38 8.89
CA PRO A 323 23.16 -9.44 10.00
C PRO A 323 24.34 -8.48 10.19
N ALA A 324 25.52 -8.81 9.65
CA ALA A 324 26.72 -7.97 9.68
C ALA A 324 26.66 -6.73 8.75
N VAL A 325 25.74 -6.66 7.78
CA VAL A 325 25.71 -5.58 6.78
C VAL A 325 24.76 -4.45 7.21
N GLN A 326 25.23 -3.57 8.08
CA GLN A 326 24.52 -2.34 8.48
C GLN A 326 24.82 -1.21 7.50
N LYS A 327 23.80 -0.74 6.75
CA LYS A 327 23.93 0.39 5.82
C LYS A 327 24.51 1.62 6.53
N GLY A 328 25.55 2.21 5.94
CA GLY A 328 26.25 3.36 6.46
C GLY A 328 27.50 3.05 7.28
N LYS A 329 27.71 1.80 7.72
CA LYS A 329 28.92 1.37 8.42
C LYS A 329 29.84 0.57 7.49
N PRO A 330 31.17 0.57 7.74
CA PRO A 330 32.08 -0.28 6.98
C PRO A 330 31.82 -1.76 7.27
N LEU A 331 32.04 -2.59 6.25
CA LEU A 331 32.03 -4.05 6.41
C LEU A 331 33.25 -4.50 7.25
N PRO A 332 33.21 -5.70 7.85
CA PRO A 332 34.39 -6.32 8.45
C PRO A 332 35.58 -6.27 7.48
N ASP A 333 36.75 -5.87 7.98
CA ASP A 333 37.98 -5.65 7.20
C ASP A 333 37.78 -4.83 5.91
N LYS A 334 36.84 -3.88 5.94
CA LYS A 334 36.45 -3.04 4.79
C LYS A 334 36.08 -3.87 3.55
N GLY A 335 35.52 -5.05 3.76
CA GLY A 335 35.06 -5.95 2.71
C GLY A 335 36.15 -6.76 2.01
N THR A 336 37.36 -6.83 2.58
CA THR A 336 38.47 -7.62 2.03
C THR A 336 38.38 -9.09 2.44
N CYS A 337 39.06 -9.98 1.70
CA CYS A 337 39.24 -11.38 2.07
C CYS A 337 40.68 -11.84 1.87
N LYS A 338 40.96 -13.09 2.26
CA LYS A 338 42.26 -13.74 2.08
C LYS A 338 42.67 -13.81 0.60
N HIS A 339 41.72 -14.05 -0.31
CA HIS A 339 41.97 -14.16 -1.74
C HIS A 339 42.24 -12.79 -2.39
N PHE A 340 41.48 -11.76 -2.01
CA PHE A 340 41.59 -10.41 -2.61
C PHE A 340 41.69 -9.30 -1.56
N LYS A 341 42.92 -9.09 -1.06
CA LYS A 341 43.23 -8.05 -0.06
C LYS A 341 43.00 -6.61 -0.55
N GLN A 342 42.92 -6.41 -1.87
CA GLN A 342 42.72 -5.09 -2.51
C GLN A 342 41.28 -4.90 -3.00
N SER A 343 40.39 -5.87 -2.76
CA SER A 343 38.98 -5.78 -3.10
C SER A 343 38.22 -5.33 -1.85
N HIS A 344 37.71 -4.10 -1.86
CA HIS A 344 36.84 -3.55 -0.81
C HIS A 344 35.36 -3.65 -1.22
N ARG A 345 34.97 -4.80 -1.75
CA ARG A 345 33.60 -5.09 -2.18
C ARG A 345 33.21 -6.51 -1.80
N TRP A 346 31.96 -6.67 -1.42
CA TRP A 346 31.31 -7.99 -1.42
C TRP A 346 30.43 -8.09 -2.66
N LEU A 347 30.27 -9.30 -3.18
CA LEU A 347 29.45 -9.66 -4.33
C LEU A 347 28.21 -10.37 -3.83
N ARG A 348 27.03 -9.97 -4.32
CA ARG A 348 25.79 -10.70 -4.05
C ARG A 348 25.52 -11.66 -5.21
N PHE A 349 25.49 -12.94 -4.89
CA PHE A 349 25.36 -14.02 -5.85
C PHE A 349 23.88 -14.34 -6.09
N PRO A 350 23.37 -14.34 -7.34
CA PRO A 350 21.97 -14.64 -7.65
C PRO A 350 21.57 -16.07 -7.28
N CYS A 351 22.49 -17.03 -7.39
CA CYS A 351 22.24 -18.46 -7.12
C CYS A 351 21.71 -18.74 -5.71
N CYS A 352 22.19 -18.02 -4.68
CA CYS A 352 21.81 -18.24 -3.27
C CYS A 352 21.39 -16.96 -2.54
N GLY A 353 21.50 -15.79 -3.18
CA GLY A 353 21.20 -14.49 -2.61
C GLY A 353 22.16 -14.01 -1.52
N ARG A 354 23.19 -14.78 -1.17
CA ARG A 354 24.18 -14.46 -0.13
C ARG A 354 25.26 -13.51 -0.67
N ALA A 355 25.95 -12.84 0.25
CA ALA A 355 27.02 -11.90 -0.08
C ALA A 355 28.37 -12.44 0.40
N TYR A 356 29.36 -12.50 -0.49
CA TYR A 356 30.72 -12.92 -0.18
C TYR A 356 31.73 -11.92 -0.73
N ALA A 357 32.92 -11.84 -0.12
CA ALA A 357 33.97 -10.92 -0.57
C ALA A 357 34.47 -11.20 -2.00
N CYS A 358 34.42 -12.45 -2.43
CA CYS A 358 34.77 -12.87 -3.78
C CYS A 358 34.03 -14.15 -4.17
N ASP A 359 34.26 -14.56 -5.39
CA ASP A 359 33.88 -15.84 -5.95
C ASP A 359 34.46 -17.01 -5.12
N VAL A 360 35.77 -17.07 -4.90
CA VAL A 360 36.38 -18.20 -4.18
C VAL A 360 35.79 -18.38 -2.77
N CYS A 361 35.51 -17.28 -2.05
CA CYS A 361 34.83 -17.34 -0.75
C CYS A 361 33.41 -17.91 -0.83
N HIS A 362 32.70 -17.71 -1.95
CA HIS A 362 31.38 -18.30 -2.12
C HIS A 362 31.48 -19.82 -2.20
N ASP A 363 32.33 -20.34 -3.08
CA ASP A 363 32.47 -21.77 -3.33
C ASP A 363 33.06 -22.53 -2.13
N GLU A 364 33.93 -21.90 -1.34
CA GLU A 364 34.43 -22.48 -0.08
C GLU A 364 33.32 -22.66 0.99
N ASN A 365 32.22 -21.92 0.88
CA ASN A 365 31.17 -21.88 1.89
C ASN A 365 29.82 -22.43 1.41
N GLN A 366 29.65 -22.73 0.11
CA GLN A 366 28.40 -23.21 -0.48
C GLN A 366 28.60 -24.50 -1.28
N ASP A 367 27.62 -25.40 -1.24
CA ASP A 367 27.65 -26.71 -1.93
C ASP A 367 27.21 -26.62 -3.41
N HIS A 368 27.33 -25.46 -4.04
CA HIS A 368 26.99 -25.25 -5.45
C HIS A 368 27.93 -24.22 -6.10
N PRO A 369 28.18 -24.31 -7.42
CA PRO A 369 29.00 -23.33 -8.12
C PRO A 369 28.34 -21.95 -8.10
N MET A 370 29.16 -20.90 -8.13
CA MET A 370 28.62 -19.55 -8.22
C MET A 370 28.04 -19.22 -9.61
N GLU A 371 26.98 -18.42 -9.60
CA GLU A 371 26.55 -17.64 -10.76
C GLU A 371 27.10 -16.21 -10.68
N LEU A 372 27.40 -15.59 -11.83
CA LEU A 372 28.01 -14.25 -11.85
C LEU A 372 27.17 -13.21 -11.10
N ALA A 373 27.82 -12.49 -10.19
CA ALA A 373 27.17 -11.49 -9.36
C ALA A 373 26.73 -10.25 -10.15
N THR A 374 25.42 -9.96 -10.13
CA THR A 374 24.83 -8.76 -10.76
C THR A 374 24.86 -7.53 -9.86
N ARG A 375 25.13 -7.70 -8.55
CA ARG A 375 25.17 -6.63 -7.54
C ARG A 375 26.42 -6.75 -6.67
N MET A 376 26.89 -5.61 -6.18
CA MET A 376 28.00 -5.51 -5.24
C MET A 376 27.67 -4.61 -4.05
N ILE A 377 28.31 -4.86 -2.92
CA ILE A 377 28.17 -4.12 -1.67
C ILE A 377 29.49 -3.42 -1.39
N CYS A 378 29.44 -2.11 -1.16
CA CYS A 378 30.62 -1.32 -0.84
C CYS A 378 31.18 -1.67 0.55
N GLY A 379 32.47 -1.97 0.64
CA GLY A 379 33.15 -2.27 1.89
C GLY A 379 33.26 -1.11 2.87
N PHE A 380 33.11 0.14 2.41
CA PHE A 380 33.27 1.34 3.25
C PHE A 380 31.97 1.84 3.88
N CYS A 381 30.84 1.69 3.19
CA CYS A 381 29.55 2.23 3.65
C CYS A 381 28.41 1.19 3.60
N ALA A 382 28.72 -0.07 3.29
CA ALA A 382 27.74 -1.16 3.16
C ALA A 382 26.58 -0.86 2.19
N LYS A 383 26.76 0.08 1.25
CA LYS A 383 25.78 0.38 0.22
C LYS A 383 25.80 -0.69 -0.86
N GLU A 384 24.65 -1.31 -1.09
CA GLU A 384 24.43 -2.22 -2.21
C GLU A 384 24.10 -1.45 -3.49
N GLN A 385 24.77 -1.80 -4.58
CA GLN A 385 24.69 -1.13 -5.90
C GLN A 385 24.86 -2.15 -7.04
N PRO A 386 24.48 -1.82 -8.28
CA PRO A 386 24.73 -2.67 -9.45
C PRO A 386 26.22 -2.99 -9.58
N PHE A 387 26.55 -4.18 -10.07
CA PHE A 387 27.95 -4.53 -10.34
C PHE A 387 28.53 -3.58 -11.40
N GLY A 388 29.71 -3.04 -11.12
CA GLY A 388 30.40 -2.09 -11.98
C GLY A 388 31.88 -2.13 -11.69
N ASN A 389 32.66 -2.72 -12.58
CA ASN A 389 34.10 -2.79 -12.40
C ASN A 389 34.74 -1.41 -12.61
N GLY A 390 35.61 -0.98 -11.71
CA GLY A 390 36.34 0.29 -11.82
C GLY A 390 35.49 1.56 -11.61
N LYS A 391 34.23 1.44 -11.16
CA LYS A 391 33.40 2.58 -10.79
C LYS A 391 33.46 2.83 -9.27
N PRO A 392 33.54 4.09 -8.81
CA PRO A 392 33.46 4.40 -7.39
C PRO A 392 32.06 4.09 -6.84
N CYS A 393 31.95 3.93 -5.52
CA CYS A 393 30.66 3.74 -4.88
C CYS A 393 29.73 4.95 -5.09
N VAL A 394 28.49 4.70 -5.49
CA VAL A 394 27.48 5.75 -5.72
C VAL A 394 27.10 6.55 -4.47
N SER A 395 27.40 6.03 -3.27
CA SER A 395 27.00 6.66 -2.01
C SER A 395 28.16 7.37 -1.30
N CYS A 396 29.37 6.81 -1.29
CA CYS A 396 30.51 7.40 -0.58
C CYS A 396 31.67 7.79 -1.49
N GLY A 397 31.55 7.58 -2.81
CA GLY A 397 32.60 7.91 -3.79
C GLY A 397 33.88 7.07 -3.68
N SER A 398 33.99 6.16 -2.71
CA SER A 398 35.20 5.35 -2.51
C SER A 398 35.36 4.30 -3.60
N MET A 399 36.60 4.11 -4.06
CA MET A 399 36.94 3.08 -5.04
C MET A 399 37.05 1.71 -4.34
N MET A 400 36.32 0.71 -4.84
CA MET A 400 36.25 -0.62 -4.20
C MET A 400 37.18 -1.65 -4.83
N THR A 401 37.67 -1.39 -6.03
CA THR A 401 38.69 -2.20 -6.70
C THR A 401 39.90 -1.32 -6.97
N ARG A 402 41.05 -1.92 -7.27
CA ARG A 402 42.23 -1.12 -7.66
C ARG A 402 41.90 -0.40 -8.98
N GLY A 403 41.55 0.88 -8.88
CA GLY A 403 41.34 1.73 -10.04
C GLY A 403 42.57 1.72 -10.92
N THR A 404 42.38 1.84 -12.23
CA THR A 404 43.46 2.02 -13.21
C THR A 404 44.39 3.11 -12.69
N HIS A 405 45.61 2.69 -12.36
CA HIS A 405 46.55 3.39 -11.51
C HIS A 405 46.98 4.71 -12.17
N THR A 406 46.59 5.87 -11.63
CA THR A 406 47.38 7.08 -11.90
C THR A 406 48.65 6.95 -11.06
N SER A 407 49.81 6.87 -11.72
CA SER A 407 51.10 6.52 -11.13
C SER A 407 51.52 7.37 -9.92
N HIS A 408 50.93 8.56 -9.76
CA HIS A 408 51.36 9.57 -8.80
C HIS A 408 50.43 9.78 -7.60
N TRP A 409 49.25 9.17 -7.57
CA TRP A 409 48.22 9.46 -6.55
C TRP A 409 47.88 8.23 -5.72
N GLU A 410 47.65 8.41 -4.42
CA GLU A 410 47.31 7.35 -3.47
C GLU A 410 45.85 6.92 -3.60
N GLY A 411 45.48 6.39 -4.77
CA GLY A 411 44.32 5.51 -4.93
C GLY A 411 43.01 5.98 -4.30
N GLY A 412 42.70 7.29 -4.37
CA GLY A 412 41.41 7.84 -3.94
C GLY A 412 41.40 8.64 -2.64
N LEU A 413 42.52 8.80 -1.93
CA LEU A 413 42.61 9.68 -0.74
C LEU A 413 42.96 11.15 -1.07
N GLY A 414 43.07 11.52 -2.36
CA GLY A 414 43.42 12.88 -2.78
C GLY A 414 44.87 13.31 -2.45
N CYS A 415 45.66 12.46 -1.80
CA CYS A 415 47.05 12.71 -1.46
C CYS A 415 48.02 12.06 -2.48
N ARG A 416 49.13 12.74 -2.74
CA ARG A 416 50.16 12.33 -3.71
C ARG A 416 51.15 11.36 -3.05
N ASN A 417 51.43 10.23 -3.69
CA ASN A 417 52.25 9.18 -3.08
C ASN A 417 53.73 9.60 -3.01
N LYS A 418 54.22 9.94 -1.82
CA LYS A 418 55.59 10.47 -1.60
C LYS A 418 56.70 9.51 -2.05
N VAL A 419 56.46 8.20 -1.99
CA VAL A 419 57.46 7.17 -2.34
C VAL A 419 57.61 7.02 -3.85
N LYS A 420 56.54 7.27 -4.61
CA LYS A 420 56.51 7.13 -6.08
C LYS A 420 56.69 8.44 -6.83
N MET A 421 56.81 9.57 -6.12
CA MET A 421 57.11 10.86 -6.75
C MET A 421 58.53 10.87 -7.31
N SER A 422 58.66 11.36 -8.56
CA SER A 422 59.96 11.66 -9.17
C SER A 422 60.78 12.56 -8.26
N ARG A 423 62.05 12.18 -8.00
CA ARG A 423 63.02 12.99 -7.24
C ARG A 423 63.29 14.35 -7.88
N TYR A 424 62.98 14.51 -9.17
CA TYR A 424 63.14 15.77 -9.91
C TYR A 424 61.94 16.73 -9.73
N ASN A 425 60.90 16.33 -8.99
CA ASN A 425 59.75 17.19 -8.74
C ASN A 425 60.03 18.16 -7.57
N SER A 426 59.92 19.46 -7.82
CA SER A 426 60.15 20.54 -6.85
C SER A 426 59.31 20.42 -5.56
N THR A 427 58.14 19.77 -5.64
CA THR A 427 57.27 19.50 -4.47
C THR A 427 57.80 18.38 -3.57
N TRP A 428 58.65 17.47 -4.07
CA TRP A 428 59.29 16.43 -3.26
C TRP A 428 60.29 17.05 -2.27
N HIS A 429 61.12 17.98 -2.74
CA HIS A 429 62.12 18.68 -1.93
C HIS A 429 61.49 19.52 -0.80
N LYS A 430 60.33 20.16 -1.05
CA LYS A 430 59.60 20.93 -0.03
C LYS A 430 59.06 20.06 1.12
N LEU A 431 58.62 18.84 0.83
CA LEU A 431 58.07 17.93 1.85
C LEU A 431 59.16 17.19 2.64
N THR A 432 60.33 16.98 2.04
CA THR A 432 61.49 16.39 2.75
C THR A 432 62.26 17.42 3.59
N SER A 433 62.23 18.72 3.24
CA SER A 433 62.87 19.76 4.06
C SER A 433 62.14 20.01 5.38
N LEU A 434 60.80 19.84 5.42
CA LEU A 434 60.00 19.99 6.63
C LEU A 434 60.24 18.86 7.66
N ALA A 435 60.60 17.66 7.21
CA ALA A 435 60.91 16.53 8.10
C ALA A 435 62.27 16.66 8.81
N LYS A 436 63.17 17.54 8.33
CA LYS A 436 64.49 17.76 8.96
C LYS A 436 64.47 18.73 10.15
N PHE A 437 63.35 19.41 10.39
CA PHE A 437 63.22 20.39 11.50
C PHE A 437 62.64 19.80 12.80
N SER A 438 62.28 18.52 12.84
CA SER A 438 61.59 17.89 13.99
C SER A 438 62.44 16.93 14.83
N THR A 439 63.76 16.81 14.58
CA THR A 439 64.65 15.87 15.31
C THR A 439 65.84 16.53 15.99
N ARG A 440 65.69 17.77 16.46
CA ARG A 440 66.64 18.40 17.38
C ARG A 440 65.89 19.16 18.47
N MET A 441 65.50 18.45 19.51
CA MET A 441 65.30 18.92 20.89
C MET A 441 64.65 17.76 21.65
N ASP A 442 65.48 16.98 22.33
CA ASP A 442 65.26 16.45 23.69
C ASP A 442 66.31 15.37 23.97
N ASP A 443 67.53 15.84 24.24
CA ASP A 443 68.55 15.14 25.02
C ASP A 443 69.08 16.14 26.05
N GLY A 444 68.81 15.89 27.34
CA GLY A 444 69.62 16.40 28.46
C GLY A 444 69.07 17.60 29.25
N ALA A 445 68.36 17.30 30.35
CA ALA A 445 68.63 17.81 31.71
C ALA A 445 67.77 17.05 32.73
#